data_AF-A0A150FPE0-F1
#
_entry.id   AF-A0A150FPE0-F1
#
_cell.length_a   1.000
_cell.length_b   1.000
_cell.length_c   1.000
_cell.angle_alpha   90.00
_cell.angle_beta   90.00
_cell.angle_gamma   90.00
#
_symmetry.space_group_name_H-M   'P 1'
#
loop_
_entity.id
_entity.type
_entity.pdbx_description
1 polymer ?
#
loop_
_entity_poly.entity_id
_entity_poly.type
_entity_poly.pdbx_seq_one_letter_code
_entity_poly.pdbx_strand_id
1 'polypeptide(L)'
;MNTLEKIKNKIQIIEECFDIDVYKYVEEKYGQDYCNILHGKIENKELIEILNTCKNKEKWTGAVDYAKDVLLGWVTEDLVVNIINNLNGFTCNLNSVDAERKFLKANQVKSIPDLLVERERIQANNGKCVREKNFMVEIVTDFNGFWEQNKKLHFRTTKLDNLKKHAENNTVCVLALDLKNKKFGFIKINNKTEAKYIEKHKSYKDKPAWEIKIDYNKFRDITVLKDANYLQSLLLRGYIVIIIESYQSSLILFNLEDP
;
A
#
# COMPACT_ATOMS: atom_id res chain seq x y z
N MET A 1 -1.17 -25.49 3.54
CA MET A 1 -1.09 -24.74 2.27
C MET A 1 0.36 -24.67 1.82
N ASN A 2 0.69 -25.34 0.73
CA ASN A 2 2.03 -25.27 0.13
C ASN A 2 2.25 -23.88 -0.54
N THR A 3 3.48 -23.52 -0.88
CA THR A 3 3.79 -22.17 -1.41
C THR A 3 3.07 -21.85 -2.72
N LEU A 4 2.89 -22.85 -3.59
CA LEU A 4 2.19 -22.69 -4.86
C LEU A 4 0.72 -22.32 -4.65
N GLU A 5 0.05 -23.01 -3.73
CA GLU A 5 -1.34 -22.76 -3.36
C GLU A 5 -1.51 -21.37 -2.72
N LYS A 6 -0.53 -20.91 -1.94
CA LYS A 6 -0.52 -19.53 -1.40
C LYS A 6 -0.48 -18.48 -2.51
N ILE A 7 0.39 -18.64 -3.51
CA ILE A 7 0.47 -17.67 -4.62
C ILE A 7 -0.81 -17.68 -5.46
N LYS A 8 -1.33 -18.86 -5.81
CA LYS A 8 -2.61 -18.97 -6.54
C LYS A 8 -3.75 -18.27 -5.79
N ASN A 9 -3.84 -18.50 -4.48
CA ASN A 9 -4.84 -17.83 -3.65
C ASN A 9 -4.67 -16.31 -3.63
N LYS A 10 -3.43 -15.79 -3.61
CA LYS A 10 -3.18 -14.34 -3.70
C LYS A 10 -3.61 -13.76 -5.04
N ILE A 11 -3.29 -14.44 -6.15
CA ILE A 11 -3.72 -14.05 -7.50
C ILE A 11 -5.24 -13.91 -7.53
N GLN A 12 -5.95 -14.98 -7.15
CA GLN A 12 -7.40 -15.00 -7.12
C GLN A 12 -7.98 -13.85 -6.28
N ILE A 13 -7.44 -13.62 -5.08
CA ILE A 13 -7.89 -12.53 -4.21
C ILE A 13 -7.72 -11.15 -4.88
N ILE A 14 -6.59 -10.91 -5.57
CA ILE A 14 -6.34 -9.66 -6.29
C ILE A 14 -7.34 -9.50 -7.44
N GLU A 15 -7.52 -10.55 -8.24
CA GLU A 15 -8.47 -10.58 -9.36
C GLU A 15 -9.88 -10.25 -8.87
N GLU A 16 -10.33 -10.87 -7.78
CA GLU A 16 -11.65 -10.60 -7.20
C GLU A 16 -11.79 -9.19 -6.61
N CYS A 17 -10.75 -8.63 -5.99
CA CYS A 17 -10.79 -7.29 -5.41
C CYS A 17 -10.80 -6.21 -6.48
N PHE A 18 -9.98 -6.37 -7.52
CA PHE A 18 -9.71 -5.34 -8.50
C PHE A 18 -10.43 -5.55 -9.83
N ASP A 19 -11.09 -6.70 -10.02
CA ASP A 19 -11.81 -7.06 -11.25
C ASP A 19 -10.88 -7.03 -12.47
N ILE A 20 -9.80 -7.81 -12.38
CA ILE A 20 -8.76 -7.92 -13.41
C ILE A 20 -8.39 -9.38 -13.65
N ASP A 21 -7.71 -9.64 -14.77
CA ASP A 21 -6.91 -10.85 -14.98
C ASP A 21 -5.44 -10.48 -14.70
N VAL A 22 -4.86 -11.07 -13.64
CA VAL A 22 -3.51 -10.70 -13.19
C VAL A 22 -2.45 -11.14 -14.21
N TYR A 23 -2.63 -12.29 -14.87
CA TYR A 23 -1.67 -12.78 -15.87
C TYR A 23 -1.64 -11.86 -17.08
N LYS A 24 -2.81 -11.53 -17.61
CA LYS A 24 -2.96 -10.58 -18.72
C LYS A 24 -2.41 -9.20 -18.35
N TYR A 25 -2.75 -8.69 -17.16
CA TYR A 25 -2.23 -7.42 -16.67
C TYR A 25 -0.70 -7.39 -16.63
N VAL A 26 -0.07 -8.43 -16.08
CA VAL A 26 1.39 -8.55 -15.98
C VAL A 26 2.04 -8.64 -17.35
N GLU A 27 1.48 -9.42 -18.27
CA GLU A 27 1.98 -9.55 -19.64
C GLU A 27 1.92 -8.21 -20.39
N GLU A 28 0.79 -7.51 -20.34
CA GLU A 28 0.60 -6.21 -21.01
C GLU A 28 1.46 -5.10 -20.39
N LYS A 29 1.59 -5.07 -19.05
CA LYS A 29 2.26 -3.98 -18.33
C LYS A 29 3.76 -4.16 -18.21
N TYR A 30 4.22 -5.38 -17.92
CA TYR A 30 5.63 -5.67 -17.61
C TYR A 30 6.30 -6.56 -18.67
N GLY A 31 5.52 -7.21 -19.53
CA GLY A 31 6.02 -8.08 -20.61
C GLY A 31 6.03 -9.56 -20.26
N GLN A 32 6.23 -10.38 -21.29
CA GLN A 32 6.17 -11.85 -21.21
C GLN A 32 7.14 -12.44 -20.18
N ASP A 33 8.33 -11.87 -20.01
CA ASP A 33 9.33 -12.37 -19.07
C ASP A 33 8.82 -12.33 -17.62
N TYR A 34 8.08 -11.28 -17.25
CA TYR A 34 7.47 -11.18 -15.92
C TYR A 34 6.24 -12.09 -15.79
N CYS A 35 5.47 -12.29 -16.86
CA CYS A 35 4.38 -13.26 -16.87
C CYS A 35 4.91 -14.69 -16.64
N ASN A 36 6.06 -15.03 -17.25
CA ASN A 36 6.73 -16.31 -17.03
C ASN A 36 7.09 -16.54 -15.54
N ILE A 37 7.45 -15.48 -14.80
CA ILE A 37 7.70 -15.56 -13.35
C ILE A 37 6.46 -16.07 -12.62
N LEU A 38 5.26 -15.56 -12.95
CA LEU A 38 4.00 -16.02 -12.35
C LEU A 38 3.73 -17.50 -12.66
N HIS A 39 4.09 -17.97 -13.85
CA HIS A 39 4.06 -19.38 -14.22
C HIS A 39 5.15 -20.23 -13.56
N GLY A 40 6.07 -19.62 -12.82
CA GLY A 40 7.14 -20.30 -12.08
C GLY A 40 8.42 -20.51 -12.87
N LYS A 41 8.59 -19.79 -13.98
CA LYS A 41 9.78 -19.87 -14.84
C LYS A 41 10.57 -18.58 -14.76
N ILE A 42 11.88 -18.68 -14.54
CA ILE A 42 12.82 -17.55 -14.64
C ILE A 42 13.99 -18.02 -15.49
N GLU A 43 14.15 -17.43 -16.66
CA GLU A 43 15.21 -17.78 -17.61
C GLU A 43 16.35 -16.77 -17.59
N ASN A 44 16.07 -15.53 -17.19
CA ASN A 44 17.06 -14.46 -17.06
C ASN A 44 18.02 -14.73 -15.89
N LYS A 45 19.29 -15.01 -16.23
CA LYS A 45 20.36 -15.31 -15.26
C LYS A 45 20.67 -14.15 -14.33
N GLU A 46 20.70 -12.92 -14.84
CA GLU A 46 20.97 -11.72 -14.04
C GLU A 46 19.87 -11.53 -12.99
N LEU A 47 18.60 -11.74 -13.38
CA LEU A 47 17.48 -11.69 -12.45
C LEU A 47 17.61 -12.76 -11.36
N ILE A 48 18.00 -13.99 -11.71
CA ILE A 48 18.26 -15.05 -10.71
C ILE A 48 19.34 -14.60 -9.71
N GLU A 49 20.43 -13.98 -10.19
CA GLU A 49 21.48 -13.45 -9.32
C GLU A 49 20.98 -12.36 -8.38
N ILE A 50 20.22 -11.38 -8.89
CA ILE A 50 19.60 -10.33 -8.08
C ILE A 50 18.70 -10.94 -7.00
N LEU A 51 17.80 -11.85 -7.38
CA LEU A 51 16.88 -12.50 -6.44
C LEU A 51 17.63 -13.34 -5.39
N ASN A 52 18.76 -13.94 -5.76
CA ASN A 52 19.62 -14.66 -4.83
C ASN A 52 20.23 -13.73 -3.76
N THR A 53 20.50 -12.46 -4.06
CA THR A 53 20.95 -11.48 -3.05
C THR A 53 19.87 -11.12 -2.03
N CYS A 54 18.59 -11.23 -2.43
CA CYS A 54 17.44 -10.89 -1.60
C CYS A 54 16.93 -12.07 -0.76
N LYS A 55 17.56 -13.25 -0.90
CA LYS A 55 17.18 -14.47 -0.17
C LYS A 55 17.39 -14.33 1.34
N ASN A 56 16.34 -13.91 2.03
CA ASN A 56 16.10 -14.38 3.39
C ASN A 56 15.61 -15.84 3.30
N LYS A 57 16.56 -16.79 3.23
CA LYS A 57 16.43 -18.23 2.88
C LYS A 57 15.34 -19.09 3.56
N GLU A 58 14.43 -18.54 4.38
CA GLU A 58 13.43 -19.34 5.12
C GLU A 58 11.97 -18.88 4.94
N LYS A 59 11.69 -17.65 4.45
CA LYS A 59 10.29 -17.23 4.19
C LYS A 59 9.75 -17.81 2.87
N TRP A 60 10.66 -18.06 1.93
CA TRP A 60 10.35 -18.48 0.57
C TRP A 60 11.05 -19.79 0.26
N THR A 61 10.35 -20.68 -0.44
CA THR A 61 10.90 -21.94 -0.92
C THR A 61 11.89 -21.75 -2.07
N GLY A 62 11.95 -20.57 -2.68
CA GLY A 62 12.95 -20.22 -3.70
C GLY A 62 12.91 -18.77 -4.17
N ALA A 63 13.83 -18.43 -5.08
CA ALA A 63 13.89 -17.12 -5.75
C ALA A 63 12.60 -16.80 -6.52
N VAL A 64 12.00 -17.83 -7.12
CA VAL A 64 10.75 -17.73 -7.88
C VAL A 64 9.58 -17.28 -7.02
N ASP A 65 9.40 -17.86 -5.83
CA ASP A 65 8.29 -17.48 -4.95
C ASP A 65 8.43 -16.06 -4.41
N TYR A 66 9.67 -15.65 -4.12
CA TYR A 66 9.95 -14.25 -3.77
C TYR A 66 9.63 -13.31 -4.93
N ALA A 67 10.04 -13.65 -6.15
CA ALA A 67 9.77 -12.84 -7.33
C ALA A 67 8.26 -12.70 -7.59
N LYS A 68 7.50 -13.80 -7.43
CA LYS A 68 6.04 -13.79 -7.49
C LYS A 68 5.44 -12.86 -6.44
N ASP A 69 5.88 -12.94 -5.18
CA ASP A 69 5.36 -12.09 -4.10
C ASP A 69 5.61 -10.60 -4.36
N VAL A 70 6.81 -10.26 -4.84
CA VAL A 70 7.17 -8.88 -5.24
C VAL A 70 6.30 -8.40 -6.40
N LEU A 71 6.15 -9.22 -7.44
CA LEU A 71 5.37 -8.87 -8.62
C LEU A 71 3.88 -8.64 -8.29
N LEU A 72 3.30 -9.46 -7.41
CA LEU A 72 1.93 -9.24 -6.92
C LEU A 72 1.80 -7.97 -6.06
N GLY A 73 2.86 -7.61 -5.33
CA GLY A 73 2.95 -6.30 -4.66
C GLY A 73 2.88 -5.16 -5.66
N TRP A 74 3.70 -5.20 -6.72
CA TRP A 74 3.71 -4.20 -7.79
C TRP A 74 2.37 -4.07 -8.50
N VAL A 75 1.73 -5.20 -8.84
CA VAL A 75 0.38 -5.19 -9.42
C VAL A 75 -0.60 -4.45 -8.50
N THR A 76 -0.57 -4.75 -7.19
CA THR A 76 -1.46 -4.10 -6.23
C THR A 76 -1.20 -2.59 -6.15
N GLU A 77 0.07 -2.17 -6.10
CA GLU A 77 0.44 -0.76 -6.09
C GLU A 77 0.01 -0.03 -7.37
N ASP A 78 0.26 -0.60 -8.55
CA ASP A 78 -0.10 0.01 -9.83
C ASP A 78 -1.63 0.14 -9.98
N LEU A 79 -2.40 -0.83 -9.48
CA LEU A 79 -3.86 -0.74 -9.45
C LEU A 79 -4.34 0.41 -8.56
N VAL A 80 -3.72 0.60 -7.38
CA VAL A 80 -4.03 1.75 -6.51
C VAL A 80 -3.66 3.07 -7.19
N VAL A 81 -2.51 3.14 -7.86
CA VAL A 81 -2.09 4.33 -8.63
C VAL A 81 -3.12 4.65 -9.71
N ASN A 82 -3.55 3.65 -10.49
CA ASN A 82 -4.56 3.83 -11.53
C ASN A 82 -5.90 4.32 -10.95
N ILE A 83 -6.33 3.75 -9.82
CA ILE A 83 -7.54 4.18 -9.12
C ILE A 83 -7.45 5.66 -8.74
N ILE A 84 -6.33 6.10 -8.14
CA ILE A 84 -6.17 7.50 -7.70
C ILE A 84 -6.05 8.44 -8.90
N ASN A 85 -5.35 8.06 -9.97
CA ASN A 85 -5.20 8.87 -11.19
C ASN A 85 -6.51 9.02 -11.98
N ASN A 86 -7.46 8.11 -11.79
CA ASN A 86 -8.81 8.27 -12.37
C ASN A 86 -9.69 9.28 -11.60
N LEU A 87 -9.18 9.85 -10.50
CA LEU A 87 -9.90 10.86 -9.72
C LEU A 87 -9.58 12.26 -10.23
N ASN A 88 -10.64 13.05 -10.47
CA ASN A 88 -10.48 14.41 -10.95
C ASN A 88 -9.70 15.29 -9.96
N GLY A 89 -8.62 15.91 -10.44
CA GLY A 89 -7.78 16.84 -9.69
C GLY A 89 -6.69 16.18 -8.83
N PHE A 90 -6.43 14.89 -9.01
CA PHE A 90 -5.36 14.16 -8.34
C PHE A 90 -4.38 13.55 -9.35
N THR A 91 -3.11 13.58 -8.98
CA THR A 91 -2.05 12.87 -9.68
C THR A 91 -1.32 12.01 -8.65
N CYS A 92 -1.14 10.74 -8.96
CA CYS A 92 -0.49 9.76 -8.11
C CYS A 92 0.65 9.10 -8.87
N ASN A 93 1.82 9.11 -8.26
CA ASN A 93 3.02 8.48 -8.79
C ASN A 93 3.60 7.50 -7.77
N LEU A 94 4.28 6.47 -8.28
CA LEU A 94 5.17 5.66 -7.45
C LEU A 94 6.33 6.53 -6.96
N ASN A 95 6.67 6.38 -5.69
CA ASN A 95 7.67 7.18 -4.97
C ASN A 95 8.75 6.29 -4.31
N SER A 96 8.70 4.98 -4.56
CA SER A 96 9.68 4.00 -4.11
C SER A 96 10.85 3.86 -5.09
N VAL A 97 11.92 3.17 -4.66
CA VAL A 97 13.12 2.94 -5.49
C VAL A 97 12.86 1.96 -6.65
N ASP A 98 11.83 1.14 -6.52
CA ASP A 98 11.34 0.21 -7.53
C ASP A 98 10.17 0.77 -8.34
N ALA A 99 10.02 2.10 -8.41
CA ALA A 99 9.06 2.77 -9.28
C ALA A 99 9.23 2.38 -10.77
N GLU A 100 10.44 2.02 -11.19
CA GLU A 100 10.73 1.51 -12.54
C GLU A 100 10.40 0.01 -12.71
N ARG A 101 9.82 -0.64 -11.70
CA ARG A 101 9.43 -2.06 -11.71
C ARG A 101 10.58 -2.99 -12.09
N LYS A 102 11.75 -2.71 -11.52
CA LYS A 102 12.97 -3.52 -11.63
C LYS A 102 13.25 -4.22 -10.30
N PHE A 103 13.65 -5.48 -10.37
CA PHE A 103 14.11 -6.19 -9.19
C PHE A 103 15.39 -5.56 -8.65
N LEU A 104 15.36 -5.21 -7.36
CA LEU A 104 16.47 -4.57 -6.67
C LEU A 104 17.31 -5.58 -5.87
N LYS A 105 18.60 -5.31 -5.74
CA LYS A 105 19.47 -5.99 -4.77
C LYS A 105 19.12 -5.54 -3.36
N ALA A 106 19.42 -6.37 -2.36
CA ALA A 106 19.02 -6.13 -0.97
C ALA A 106 19.50 -4.77 -0.40
N ASN A 107 20.66 -4.27 -0.83
CA ASN A 107 21.23 -3.00 -0.39
C ASN A 107 20.65 -1.76 -1.11
N GLN A 108 19.85 -1.96 -2.16
CA GLN A 108 19.21 -0.87 -2.92
C GLN A 108 17.81 -0.55 -2.39
N VAL A 109 17.23 -1.41 -1.56
CA VAL A 109 15.90 -1.22 -0.99
C VAL A 109 15.94 -0.08 0.02
N LYS A 110 15.26 1.04 -0.29
CA LYS A 110 15.04 2.15 0.66
C LYS A 110 13.62 2.08 1.21
N SER A 111 13.44 2.63 2.40
CA SER A 111 12.16 2.63 3.12
C SER A 111 11.49 3.99 3.00
N ILE A 112 11.08 4.33 1.79
CA ILE A 112 10.27 5.52 1.46
C ILE A 112 8.80 5.05 1.33
N PRO A 113 7.79 5.90 1.62
CA PRO A 113 6.40 5.58 1.27
C PRO A 113 6.24 5.30 -0.22
N ASP A 114 5.41 4.32 -0.55
CA ASP A 114 5.29 3.76 -1.90
C ASP A 114 4.73 4.76 -2.91
N LEU A 115 3.82 5.66 -2.50
CA LEU A 115 3.17 6.61 -3.39
C LEU A 115 3.38 8.07 -2.96
N LEU A 116 3.41 8.94 -3.97
CA LEU A 116 3.26 10.39 -3.82
C LEU A 116 1.98 10.80 -4.55
N VAL A 117 1.05 11.39 -3.81
CA VAL A 117 -0.19 11.96 -4.34
C VAL A 117 -0.10 13.47 -4.28
N GLU A 118 -0.39 14.07 -5.41
CA GLU A 118 -0.46 15.51 -5.62
C GLU A 118 -1.90 15.87 -5.97
N ARG A 119 -2.31 17.06 -5.57
CA ARG A 119 -3.63 17.61 -5.90
C ARG A 119 -3.44 18.88 -6.71
N GLU A 120 -4.04 18.93 -7.89
CA GLU A 120 -4.17 20.18 -8.62
C GLU A 120 -5.26 21.02 -7.95
N ARG A 121 -4.89 22.13 -7.33
CA ARG A 121 -5.86 23.10 -6.80
C ARG A 121 -5.87 24.34 -7.67
N ILE A 122 -6.99 24.59 -8.35
CA ILE A 122 -7.28 25.88 -8.97
C ILE A 122 -7.58 26.87 -7.83
N GLN A 123 -6.76 27.92 -7.73
CA GLN A 123 -6.85 28.91 -6.66
C GLN A 123 -8.15 29.73 -6.75
N ALA A 124 -8.95 29.67 -5.70
CA ALA A 124 -9.94 30.70 -5.40
C ALA A 124 -9.46 31.42 -4.13
N ASN A 125 -8.66 32.47 -4.31
CA ASN A 125 -8.51 33.65 -3.43
C ASN A 125 -7.13 34.31 -3.65
N ASN A 126 -7.14 35.43 -4.37
CA ASN A 126 -6.09 36.46 -4.40
C ASN A 126 -4.70 36.03 -4.93
N GLY A 127 -4.61 34.98 -5.77
CA GLY A 127 -3.40 34.69 -6.55
C GLY A 127 -2.20 34.16 -5.75
N LYS A 128 -2.37 33.80 -4.47
CA LYS A 128 -1.27 33.27 -3.64
C LYS A 128 -1.32 31.75 -3.61
N CYS A 129 -0.35 31.12 -4.28
CA CYS A 129 -0.16 29.67 -4.26
C CYS A 129 0.39 29.25 -2.89
N VAL A 130 -0.43 28.59 -2.06
CA VAL A 130 0.08 27.87 -0.89
C VAL A 130 0.47 26.48 -1.38
N ARG A 131 1.76 26.16 -1.38
CA ARG A 131 2.24 24.79 -1.62
C ARG A 131 1.66 23.90 -0.52
N GLU A 132 0.79 22.96 -0.90
CA GLU A 132 0.30 21.94 0.02
C GLU A 132 1.46 21.01 0.39
N LYS A 133 1.45 20.48 1.62
CA LYS A 133 2.40 19.43 2.01
C LYS A 133 2.18 18.23 1.09
N ASN A 134 3.26 17.59 0.65
CA ASN A 134 3.17 16.35 -0.13
C ASN A 134 2.33 15.32 0.61
N PHE A 135 1.44 14.62 -0.09
CA PHE A 135 0.68 13.52 0.46
C PHE A 135 1.36 12.21 0.10
N MET A 136 1.93 11.54 1.08
CA MET A 136 2.68 10.30 0.89
C MET A 136 1.87 9.11 1.42
N VAL A 137 1.77 8.05 0.64
CA VAL A 137 1.02 6.85 1.01
C VAL A 137 1.94 5.64 1.05
N GLU A 138 1.90 4.93 2.16
CA GLU A 138 2.44 3.59 2.30
C GLU A 138 1.33 2.57 2.06
N ILE A 139 1.53 1.61 1.18
CA ILE A 139 0.58 0.52 0.97
C ILE A 139 1.01 -0.68 1.80
N VAL A 140 0.10 -1.18 2.61
CA VAL A 140 0.27 -2.45 3.32
C VAL A 140 -0.87 -3.37 2.96
N THR A 141 -0.57 -4.66 2.80
CA THR A 141 -1.55 -5.67 2.36
C THR A 141 -1.65 -6.82 3.36
N ASP A 142 -2.89 -7.27 3.61
CA ASP A 142 -3.20 -8.47 4.37
C ASP A 142 -4.00 -9.46 3.51
N PHE A 143 -3.36 -10.59 3.19
CA PHE A 143 -3.96 -11.68 2.43
C PHE A 143 -4.52 -12.78 3.33
N ASN A 144 -4.36 -12.68 4.65
CA ASN A 144 -4.67 -13.77 5.58
C ASN A 144 -5.78 -13.41 6.58
N GLY A 145 -6.21 -12.13 6.65
CA GLY A 145 -7.23 -11.64 7.58
C GLY A 145 -6.72 -11.51 9.02
N PHE A 146 -5.40 -11.34 9.17
CA PHE A 146 -4.75 -11.11 10.45
C PHE A 146 -5.28 -9.83 11.13
N TRP A 147 -5.51 -8.77 10.37
CA TRP A 147 -5.98 -7.48 10.90
C TRP A 147 -7.40 -7.53 11.44
N GLU A 148 -8.30 -8.23 10.77
CA GLU A 148 -9.65 -8.43 11.27
C GLU A 148 -9.64 -9.18 12.60
N GLN A 149 -8.82 -10.22 12.72
CA GLN A 149 -8.78 -11.07 13.91
C GLN A 149 -8.10 -10.38 15.10
N ASN A 150 -7.00 -9.67 14.84
CA ASN A 150 -6.11 -9.18 15.90
C ASN A 150 -6.26 -7.68 16.16
N LYS A 151 -6.93 -6.94 15.27
CA LYS A 151 -7.13 -5.47 15.34
C LYS A 151 -5.81 -4.72 15.51
N LYS A 152 -4.75 -5.23 14.87
CA LYS A 152 -3.37 -4.76 14.98
C LYS A 152 -2.67 -4.83 13.63
N LEU A 153 -1.78 -3.87 13.40
CA LEU A 153 -0.92 -3.81 12.23
C LEU A 153 0.55 -3.78 12.68
N HIS A 154 1.39 -4.57 12.01
CA HIS A 154 2.80 -4.75 12.40
C HIS A 154 3.74 -4.21 11.33
N PHE A 155 4.58 -3.24 11.69
CA PHE A 155 5.65 -2.75 10.84
C PHE A 155 6.98 -3.36 11.26
N ARG A 156 7.89 -3.61 10.30
CA ARG A 156 9.30 -3.76 10.64
C ARG A 156 9.81 -2.46 11.25
N THR A 157 10.72 -2.55 12.21
CA THR A 157 11.22 -1.39 12.97
C THR A 157 11.56 -0.20 12.09
N THR A 158 12.46 -0.39 11.12
CA THR A 158 12.91 0.68 10.23
C THR A 158 11.78 1.32 9.42
N LYS A 159 10.69 0.60 9.14
CA LYS A 159 9.61 1.11 8.30
C LYS A 159 8.81 2.18 9.04
N LEU A 160 8.29 1.89 10.25
CA LEU A 160 7.50 2.88 10.99
C LEU A 160 8.33 4.11 11.36
N ASP A 161 9.59 3.93 11.77
CA ASP A 161 10.48 5.04 12.12
C ASP A 161 10.69 5.98 10.93
N ASN A 162 10.87 5.42 9.73
CA ASN A 162 10.97 6.21 8.50
C ASN A 162 9.65 6.90 8.14
N LEU A 163 8.50 6.24 8.28
CA LEU A 163 7.19 6.89 8.06
C LEU A 163 6.99 8.08 9.01
N LYS A 164 7.35 7.94 10.29
CA LYS A 164 7.29 9.04 11.28
C LYS A 164 8.21 10.19 10.90
N LYS A 165 9.42 9.90 10.43
CA LYS A 165 10.37 10.92 9.94
C LYS A 165 9.82 11.67 8.73
N HIS A 166 9.22 10.97 7.77
CA HIS A 166 8.58 11.62 6.61
C HIS A 166 7.39 12.50 7.04
N ALA A 167 6.67 12.11 8.09
CA ALA A 167 5.51 12.84 8.61
C ALA A 167 5.85 14.17 9.30
N GLU A 168 7.13 14.47 9.56
CA GLU A 168 7.56 15.78 10.09
C GLU A 168 7.26 16.90 9.08
N ASN A 169 7.47 16.62 7.79
CA ASN A 169 7.37 17.61 6.71
C ASN A 169 6.21 17.35 5.74
N ASN A 170 5.69 16.13 5.72
CA ASN A 170 4.67 15.69 4.77
C ASN A 170 3.44 15.18 5.51
N THR A 171 2.32 15.07 4.80
CA THR A 171 1.23 14.23 5.29
C THR A 171 1.54 12.79 4.90
N VAL A 172 1.64 11.89 5.88
CA VAL A 172 1.92 10.48 5.63
C VAL A 172 0.75 9.64 6.11
N CYS A 173 0.26 8.77 5.24
CA CYS A 173 -0.79 7.82 5.54
C CYS A 173 -0.38 6.41 5.13
N VAL A 174 -0.95 5.43 5.83
CA VAL A 174 -0.88 4.02 5.47
C VAL A 174 -2.23 3.64 4.88
N LEU A 175 -2.24 3.24 3.62
CA LEU A 175 -3.37 2.55 2.99
C LEU A 175 -3.26 1.06 3.32
N ALA A 176 -4.06 0.63 4.28
CA ALA A 176 -4.17 -0.75 4.71
C ALA A 176 -5.21 -1.47 3.86
N LEU A 177 -4.78 -2.42 3.03
CA LEU A 177 -5.63 -3.27 2.18
C LEU A 177 -5.78 -4.67 2.80
N ASP A 178 -6.92 -4.95 3.43
CA ASP A 178 -7.30 -6.29 3.86
C ASP A 178 -7.99 -7.01 2.69
N LEU A 179 -7.17 -7.56 1.81
CA LEU A 179 -7.62 -8.15 0.55
C LEU A 179 -8.42 -9.43 0.79
N LYS A 180 -8.12 -10.20 1.83
CA LYS A 180 -8.90 -11.41 2.16
C LYS A 180 -10.35 -11.05 2.47
N ASN A 181 -10.55 -10.01 3.25
CA ASN A 181 -11.88 -9.56 3.68
C ASN A 181 -12.46 -8.47 2.78
N LYS A 182 -11.80 -8.19 1.64
CA LYS A 182 -12.20 -7.17 0.66
C LYS A 182 -12.47 -5.82 1.33
N LYS A 183 -11.56 -5.40 2.22
CA LYS A 183 -11.67 -4.15 2.97
C LYS A 183 -10.42 -3.30 2.87
N PHE A 184 -10.56 -1.99 3.08
CA PHE A 184 -9.45 -1.06 3.19
C PHE A 184 -9.64 -0.04 4.30
N GLY A 185 -8.55 0.58 4.74
CA GLY A 185 -8.57 1.71 5.67
C GLY A 185 -7.36 2.61 5.49
N PHE A 186 -7.52 3.89 5.85
CA PHE A 186 -6.41 4.85 5.91
C PHE A 186 -6.03 5.10 7.36
N ILE A 187 -4.73 5.01 7.66
CA ILE A 187 -4.17 5.25 8.99
C ILE A 187 -3.17 6.39 8.88
N LYS A 188 -3.45 7.52 9.51
CA LYS A 188 -2.51 8.65 9.55
C LYS A 188 -1.30 8.33 10.41
N ILE A 189 -0.11 8.62 9.90
CA ILE A 189 1.15 8.49 10.64
C ILE A 189 1.68 9.89 10.96
N ASN A 190 2.09 10.08 12.20
CA ASN A 190 2.73 11.28 12.71
C ASN A 190 3.70 10.93 13.87
N ASN A 191 4.42 11.91 14.38
CA ASN A 191 5.34 11.74 15.50
C ASN A 191 4.65 11.22 16.79
N LYS A 192 3.35 11.48 16.96
CA LYS A 192 2.53 11.03 18.10
C LYS A 192 1.87 9.67 17.89
N THR A 193 2.08 9.00 16.76
CA THR A 193 1.44 7.71 16.48
C THR A 193 1.88 6.70 17.51
N GLU A 194 0.92 6.26 18.33
CA GLU A 194 1.14 5.26 19.37
C GLU A 194 1.48 3.91 18.76
N ALA A 195 2.60 3.34 19.19
CA ALA A 195 3.05 2.04 18.75
C ALA A 195 3.72 1.29 19.89
N LYS A 196 3.45 -0.01 19.99
CA LYS A 196 4.10 -0.92 20.94
C LYS A 196 5.31 -1.56 20.27
N TYR A 197 6.48 -1.46 20.90
CA TYR A 197 7.67 -2.17 20.45
C TYR A 197 7.53 -3.67 20.71
N ILE A 198 7.89 -4.48 19.73
CA ILE A 198 7.99 -5.94 19.85
C ILE A 198 9.45 -6.29 19.61
N GLU A 199 10.14 -6.78 20.64
CA GLU A 199 11.57 -7.08 20.56
C GLU A 199 11.86 -8.24 19.60
N LYS A 200 11.05 -9.30 19.65
CA LYS A 200 11.18 -10.50 18.82
C LYS A 200 9.87 -10.83 18.14
N HIS A 201 9.76 -10.47 16.86
CA HIS A 201 8.56 -10.70 16.08
C HIS A 201 8.68 -11.99 15.26
N LYS A 202 7.88 -13.01 15.59
CA LYS A 202 7.97 -14.36 14.98
C LYS A 202 7.89 -14.32 13.45
N SER A 203 6.94 -13.59 12.87
CA SER A 203 6.78 -13.50 11.40
C SER A 203 7.92 -12.71 10.72
N TYR A 204 8.70 -11.95 11.50
CA TYR A 204 9.89 -11.24 11.01
C TYR A 204 11.20 -11.90 11.45
N LYS A 205 11.15 -13.19 11.84
CA LYS A 205 12.31 -14.00 12.25
C LYS A 205 13.01 -13.44 13.48
N ASP A 206 12.23 -13.18 14.52
CA ASP A 206 12.68 -12.62 15.79
C ASP A 206 13.38 -11.27 15.68
N LYS A 207 13.27 -10.62 14.51
CA LYS A 207 13.64 -9.21 14.34
C LYS A 207 12.60 -8.34 15.04
N PRO A 208 13.02 -7.15 15.49
CA PRO A 208 12.10 -6.25 16.16
C PRO A 208 11.06 -5.66 15.19
N ALA A 209 9.93 -5.27 15.76
CA ALA A 209 8.78 -4.72 15.06
C ALA A 209 8.09 -3.64 15.88
N TRP A 210 7.22 -2.89 15.22
CA TRP A 210 6.27 -1.98 15.84
C TRP A 210 4.85 -2.47 15.60
N GLU A 211 4.04 -2.49 16.64
CA GLU A 211 2.62 -2.79 16.58
C GLU A 211 1.80 -1.52 16.77
N ILE A 212 0.94 -1.24 15.80
CA ILE A 212 -0.06 -0.17 15.87
C ILE A 212 -1.43 -0.82 16.04
N LYS A 213 -2.22 -0.33 17.00
CA LYS A 213 -3.62 -0.73 17.14
C LYS A 213 -4.45 -0.09 16.02
N ILE A 214 -5.30 -0.88 15.38
CA ILE A 214 -6.19 -0.39 14.32
C ILE A 214 -7.65 -0.53 14.76
N ASP A 215 -8.46 0.46 14.38
CA ASP A 215 -9.90 0.40 14.53
C ASP A 215 -10.51 -0.18 13.25
N TYR A 216 -10.67 -1.50 13.22
CA TYR A 216 -11.16 -2.22 12.05
C TYR A 216 -12.61 -1.86 11.68
N ASN A 217 -13.39 -1.28 12.60
CA ASN A 217 -14.74 -0.81 12.29
C ASN A 217 -14.73 0.42 11.35
N LYS A 218 -13.57 1.10 11.23
CA LYS A 218 -13.35 2.17 10.27
C LYS A 218 -12.94 1.69 8.90
N PHE A 219 -12.65 0.39 8.73
CA PHE A 219 -12.39 -0.15 7.42
C PHE A 219 -13.68 -0.15 6.59
N ARG A 220 -13.53 -0.02 5.27
CA ARG A 220 -14.60 0.06 4.29
C ARG A 220 -14.42 -1.02 3.24
N ASP A 221 -15.49 -1.36 2.56
CA ASP A 221 -15.46 -2.33 1.46
C ASP A 221 -14.53 -1.83 0.33
N ILE A 222 -13.69 -2.70 -0.22
CA ILE A 222 -12.70 -2.36 -1.24
C ILE A 222 -13.33 -1.94 -2.56
N THR A 223 -14.56 -2.35 -2.85
CA THR A 223 -15.31 -1.89 -4.04
C THR A 223 -15.49 -0.37 -4.03
N VAL A 224 -15.56 0.23 -2.84
CA VAL A 224 -15.67 1.67 -2.64
C VAL A 224 -14.37 2.41 -3.03
N LEU A 225 -13.21 1.74 -3.09
CA LEU A 225 -12.01 2.33 -3.70
C LEU A 225 -12.22 2.61 -5.20
N LYS A 226 -13.13 1.91 -5.89
CA LYS A 226 -13.39 2.15 -7.31
C LYS A 226 -14.41 3.27 -7.54
N ASP A 227 -15.13 3.68 -6.50
CA ASP A 227 -16.08 4.78 -6.58
C ASP A 227 -15.32 6.12 -6.57
N ALA A 228 -15.20 6.71 -7.75
CA ALA A 228 -14.52 7.97 -7.95
C ALA A 228 -15.14 9.12 -7.15
N ASN A 229 -16.47 9.16 -7.01
CA ASN A 229 -17.15 10.22 -6.26
C ASN A 229 -16.87 10.07 -4.77
N TYR A 230 -16.89 8.84 -4.25
CA TYR A 230 -16.58 8.59 -2.84
C TYR A 230 -15.11 8.91 -2.52
N LEU A 231 -14.16 8.38 -3.28
CA LEU A 231 -12.75 8.66 -3.06
C LEU A 231 -12.42 10.14 -3.26
N GLN A 232 -13.00 10.77 -4.27
CA GLN A 232 -12.87 12.21 -4.48
C GLN A 232 -13.46 12.96 -3.28
N SER A 233 -14.61 12.57 -2.73
CA SER A 233 -15.17 13.20 -1.53
C SER A 233 -14.24 13.06 -0.31
N LEU A 234 -13.60 11.89 -0.15
CA LEU A 234 -12.61 11.67 0.91
C LEU A 234 -11.37 12.54 0.70
N LEU A 235 -10.88 12.68 -0.53
CA LEU A 235 -9.71 13.50 -0.79
C LEU A 235 -10.02 15.01 -0.74
N LEU A 236 -11.13 15.46 -1.35
CA LEU A 236 -11.55 16.86 -1.46
C LEU A 236 -11.82 17.50 -0.11
N ARG A 237 -12.48 16.76 0.79
CA ARG A 237 -12.77 17.22 2.14
C ARG A 237 -11.51 17.23 3.03
N GLY A 238 -10.36 16.80 2.52
CA GLY A 238 -9.14 16.60 3.31
C GLY A 238 -9.18 15.33 4.18
N TYR A 239 -10.12 14.42 3.96
CA TYR A 239 -10.34 13.22 4.79
C TYR A 239 -9.32 12.13 4.52
N ILE A 240 -8.62 12.15 3.38
CA ILE A 240 -7.39 11.35 3.21
C ILE A 240 -6.21 11.96 4.01
N VAL A 241 -6.31 13.21 4.49
CA VAL A 241 -5.41 13.84 5.49
C VAL A 241 -5.99 13.80 6.93
N ILE A 242 -7.25 13.39 7.09
CA ILE A 242 -7.98 13.40 8.37
C ILE A 242 -8.93 12.19 8.47
N ILE A 243 -8.37 10.98 8.58
CA ILE A 243 -8.97 9.95 9.44
C ILE A 243 -8.01 9.77 10.61
N ILE A 244 -8.17 10.68 11.57
CA ILE A 244 -7.98 10.62 13.03
C ILE A 244 -7.70 12.08 13.43
N GLU A 245 -8.78 12.87 13.53
CA GLU A 245 -8.94 13.95 14.51
C GLU A 245 -10.40 14.46 14.39
N SER A 246 -11.30 13.82 15.13
CA SER A 246 -12.46 14.46 15.80
C SER A 246 -13.39 13.39 16.38
N TYR A 247 -13.00 12.84 17.53
CA TYR A 247 -13.97 12.74 18.62
C TYR A 247 -13.49 13.71 19.68
N GLN A 248 -13.79 14.99 19.44
CA GLN A 248 -14.28 15.98 20.40
C GLN A 248 -14.14 17.39 19.82
N SER A 249 -15.23 18.16 19.95
CA SER A 249 -15.38 19.61 19.70
C SER A 249 -15.95 20.02 18.33
N SER A 250 -17.29 20.10 18.28
CA SER A 250 -18.14 21.15 17.67
C SER A 250 -17.92 21.62 16.21
N LEU A 251 -18.97 21.37 15.38
CA LEU A 251 -19.42 22.01 14.12
C LEU A 251 -18.43 22.03 12.93
N ILE A 252 -18.82 21.67 11.70
CA ILE A 252 -19.79 22.36 10.82
C ILE A 252 -20.55 21.34 9.93
N LEU A 253 -21.86 21.57 9.80
CA LEU A 253 -22.81 20.86 8.94
C LEU A 253 -22.49 21.00 7.45
N PHE A 254 -22.57 19.89 6.72
CA PHE A 254 -23.13 19.89 5.37
C PHE A 254 -24.19 18.78 5.33
N ASN A 255 -25.45 19.19 5.32
CA ASN A 255 -26.54 18.35 4.82
C ASN A 255 -26.22 18.02 3.36
N LEU A 256 -26.00 16.74 3.09
CA LEU A 256 -26.28 16.18 1.78
C LEU A 256 -27.31 15.11 2.07
N GLU A 257 -28.57 15.45 1.76
CA GLU A 257 -29.61 14.47 1.55
C GLU A 257 -29.08 13.48 0.50
N ASP A 258 -29.14 12.19 0.86
CA ASP A 258 -28.98 11.07 -0.07
C ASP A 258 -29.88 11.27 -1.31
N PRO A 259 -29.48 10.84 -2.51
CA PRO A 259 -30.45 10.32 -3.46
C PRO A 259 -31.00 8.97 -3.00
#